data_AF-A0A7Y4RU96-F1
#
_entry.id   AF-A0A7Y4RU96-F1
#
_cell.length_a   1.000
_cell.length_b   1.000
_cell.length_c   1.000
_cell.angle_alpha   90.00
_cell.angle_beta   90.00
_cell.angle_gamma   90.00
#
_symmetry.space_group_name_H-M   'P 1'
#
loop_
_entity.id
_entity.type
_entity.pdbx_description
1 polymer ?
#
loop_
_entity_poly.entity_id
_entity_poly.type
_entity_poly.pdbx_seq_one_letter_code
_entity_poly.pdbx_strand_id
1 'polypeptide(L)'
;MRQIHDTNAPKKPTNLSVNSDLLNKAKTLKINLSATFEAALLNEVKAARRDIWLAENKQAIDACNQFAESHGLFADKHRIF
;
A
#
# COMPACT_ATOMS: atom_id res chain seq x y z
N MET A 1 10.89 -6.94 1.76
CA MET A 1 9.65 -6.12 1.75
C MET A 1 9.42 -5.58 3.15
N ARG A 2 9.33 -4.26 3.34
CA ARG A 2 9.05 -3.66 4.66
C ARG A 2 7.63 -4.07 5.06
N GLN A 3 7.50 -4.87 6.11
CA GLN A 3 6.18 -5.29 6.60
C GLN A 3 5.43 -4.05 7.11
N ILE A 4 4.20 -3.85 6.61
CA ILE A 4 3.42 -2.64 6.87
C ILE A 4 2.72 -2.69 8.23
N HIS A 5 2.51 -3.90 8.74
CA HIS A 5 1.94 -4.22 10.05
C HIS A 5 2.64 -5.46 10.60
N ASP A 6 2.60 -5.63 11.92
CA ASP A 6 3.07 -6.83 12.60
C ASP A 6 2.07 -7.98 12.39
N THR A 7 2.53 -9.07 11.79
CA THR A 7 1.71 -10.26 11.53
C THR A 7 1.43 -11.09 12.78
N ASN A 8 2.18 -10.87 13.87
CA ASN A 8 2.00 -11.56 15.15
C ASN A 8 1.16 -10.76 16.16
N ALA A 9 0.75 -9.53 15.80
CA ALA A 9 -0.05 -8.70 16.68
C ALA A 9 -1.42 -9.38 16.94
N PRO A 10 -1.89 -9.40 18.20
CA PRO A 10 -3.18 -9.99 18.52
C PRO A 10 -4.32 -9.23 17.83
N LYS A 11 -5.26 -9.98 17.23
CA LYS A 11 -6.46 -9.38 16.62
C LYS A 11 -7.30 -8.70 17.70
N LYS A 12 -7.52 -7.39 17.55
CA LYS A 12 -8.39 -6.63 18.44
C LYS A 12 -9.79 -6.51 17.84
N PRO A 13 -10.86 -6.86 18.58
CA PRO A 13 -12.21 -6.61 18.13
C PRO A 13 -12.41 -5.11 17.99
N THR A 14 -12.84 -4.67 16.81
CA THR A 14 -13.09 -3.27 16.50
C THR A 14 -14.58 -3.13 16.17
N ASN A 15 -15.29 -2.29 16.93
CA ASN A 15 -16.68 -1.97 16.63
C ASN A 15 -16.70 -0.97 15.47
N LEU A 16 -17.38 -1.32 14.39
CA LEU A 16 -17.50 -0.48 13.19
C LEU A 16 -18.93 -0.51 12.68
N SER A 17 -19.38 0.63 12.14
CA SER A 17 -20.71 0.76 11.54
C SER A 17 -20.62 0.44 10.04
N VAL A 18 -21.46 -0.48 9.57
CA VAL A 18 -21.57 -0.87 8.16
C VAL A 18 -23.03 -0.81 7.77
N ASN A 19 -23.29 -0.53 6.49
CA ASN A 19 -24.61 -0.68 5.91
C ASN A 19 -25.19 -2.09 6.19
N SER A 20 -26.40 -2.12 6.74
CA SER A 20 -27.07 -3.35 7.20
C SER A 20 -27.44 -4.29 6.05
N ASP A 21 -27.85 -3.76 4.89
CA ASP A 21 -28.14 -4.55 3.69
C ASP A 21 -26.87 -5.22 3.15
N LEU A 22 -25.77 -4.47 3.08
CA LEU A 22 -24.47 -5.00 2.67
C LEU A 22 -24.00 -6.13 3.60
N LEU A 23 -24.17 -5.94 4.92
CA LEU A 23 -23.80 -6.95 5.91
C LEU A 23 -24.65 -8.22 5.78
N ASN A 24 -25.96 -8.07 5.52
CA ASN A 24 -26.84 -9.20 5.27
C ASN A 24 -26.44 -9.96 4.00
N LYS A 25 -26.18 -9.24 2.90
CA LYS A 25 -25.68 -9.84 1.64
C LYS A 25 -24.37 -10.59 1.84
N ALA A 26 -23.41 -10.00 2.55
CA ALA A 26 -22.14 -10.63 2.85
C ALA A 26 -22.31 -11.92 3.67
N LYS A 27 -23.20 -11.91 4.67
CA LYS A 27 -23.53 -13.11 5.46
C LYS A 27 -24.19 -14.19 4.61
N THR A 28 -25.16 -13.85 3.76
CA THR A 28 -25.82 -14.79 2.85
C THR A 28 -24.82 -15.44 1.90
N LEU A 29 -23.85 -14.68 1.42
CA LEU A 29 -22.76 -15.15 0.56
C LEU A 29 -21.63 -15.86 1.31
N LYS A 30 -21.75 -16.04 2.64
CA LYS A 30 -20.73 -16.65 3.51
C LYS A 30 -19.35 -15.99 3.40
N ILE A 31 -19.32 -14.69 3.14
CA ILE A 31 -18.09 -13.91 3.07
C ILE A 31 -17.50 -13.79 4.48
N ASN A 32 -16.20 -14.02 4.61
CA ASN A 32 -15.49 -13.83 5.87
C ASN A 32 -15.19 -12.34 6.07
N LEU A 33 -16.09 -11.63 6.76
CA LEU A 33 -15.97 -10.19 6.99
C LEU A 33 -14.62 -9.79 7.58
N SER A 34 -14.09 -10.56 8.54
CA SER A 34 -12.81 -10.24 9.18
C SER A 34 -11.66 -10.29 8.17
N ALA A 35 -11.59 -11.33 7.36
CA ALA A 35 -10.53 -11.48 6.36
C ALA A 35 -10.64 -10.43 5.25
N THR A 36 -11.86 -10.15 4.77
CA THR A 36 -12.10 -9.13 3.76
C THR A 36 -11.75 -7.74 4.26
N PHE A 37 -12.16 -7.40 5.48
CA PHE A 37 -11.83 -6.13 6.11
C PHE A 37 -10.32 -5.96 6.30
N GLU A 38 -9.64 -6.99 6.81
CA GLU A 38 -8.20 -6.96 7.05
C GLU A 38 -7.42 -6.77 5.74
N ALA A 39 -7.82 -7.45 4.66
CA ALA A 39 -7.21 -7.29 3.34
C ALA A 39 -7.46 -5.90 2.73
N ALA A 40 -8.69 -5.38 2.84
CA ALA A 40 -9.04 -4.05 2.34
C ALA A 40 -8.28 -2.96 3.09
N LEU A 41 -8.28 -3.02 4.43
CA LEU A 41 -7.57 -2.08 5.29
C LEU A 41 -6.06 -2.10 5.01
N LEU A 42 -5.48 -3.27 4.82
CA LEU A 42 -4.09 -3.42 4.47
C LEU A 42 -3.78 -2.69 3.17
N ASN A 43 -4.59 -2.86 2.13
CA ASN A 43 -4.39 -2.19 0.84
C ASN A 43 -4.48 -0.66 0.97
N GLU A 44 -5.47 -0.15 1.68
CA GLU A 44 -5.61 1.29 1.95
C GLU A 44 -4.40 1.86 2.71
N VAL A 45 -3.94 1.16 3.75
CA VAL A 45 -2.74 1.56 4.50
C VAL A 45 -1.49 1.53 3.62
N LYS A 46 -1.38 0.55 2.70
CA LYS A 46 -0.26 0.52 1.73
C LYS A 46 -0.30 1.73 0.81
N ALA A 47 -1.47 2.07 0.29
CA ALA A 47 -1.66 3.20 -0.62
C ALA A 47 -1.30 4.52 0.09
N ALA A 48 -1.89 4.77 1.26
CA ALA A 48 -1.60 5.97 2.03
C ALA A 48 -0.12 6.11 2.39
N ARG A 49 0.54 5.01 2.81
CA ARG A 49 1.99 5.04 3.09
C ARG A 49 2.83 5.30 1.84
N ARG A 50 2.43 4.77 0.68
CA ARG A 50 3.11 5.05 -0.59
C ARG A 50 3.00 6.53 -0.92
N ASP A 51 1.83 7.12 -0.77
CA ASP A 51 1.59 8.53 -1.09
C ASP A 51 2.38 9.45 -0.16
N ILE A 52 2.41 9.14 1.14
CA ILE A 52 3.25 9.84 2.12
C ILE A 52 4.73 9.73 1.73
N TRP A 53 5.20 8.51 1.43
CA TRP A 53 6.60 8.31 1.05
C TRP A 53 6.97 9.07 -0.22
N LEU A 54 6.09 9.08 -1.24
CA LEU A 54 6.28 9.84 -2.46
C LEU A 54 6.37 11.34 -2.17
N ALA A 55 5.51 11.86 -1.31
CA ALA A 55 5.54 13.27 -0.91
C ALA A 55 6.84 13.63 -0.18
N GLU A 56 7.25 12.81 0.79
CA GLU A 56 8.49 13.00 1.56
C GLU A 56 9.75 12.90 0.69
N ASN A 57 9.77 11.99 -0.28
CA ASN A 57 10.96 11.71 -1.09
C ASN A 57 10.95 12.46 -2.42
N LYS A 58 9.93 13.29 -2.70
CA LYS A 58 9.79 14.01 -3.96
C LYS A 58 11.04 14.81 -4.31
N GLN A 59 11.57 15.58 -3.35
CA GLN A 59 12.77 16.39 -3.57
C GLN A 59 14.01 15.55 -3.86
N ALA A 60 14.18 14.41 -3.18
CA ALA A 60 15.30 13.50 -3.41
C ALA A 60 15.18 12.78 -4.77
N ILE A 61 13.96 12.42 -5.16
CA ILE A 61 13.65 11.83 -6.47
C ILE A 61 13.93 12.84 -7.57
N ASP A 62 13.47 14.09 -7.43
CA ASP A 62 13.69 15.15 -8.40
C ASP A 62 15.19 15.46 -8.57
N ALA A 63 15.95 15.54 -7.46
CA ALA A 63 17.40 15.72 -7.52
C ALA A 63 18.11 14.55 -8.20
N CYS A 64 17.68 13.32 -7.93
CA CYS A 64 18.23 12.12 -8.56
C CYS A 64 17.92 12.08 -10.07
N ASN A 65 16.70 12.46 -10.46
CA ASN A 65 16.27 12.56 -11.86
C ASN A 65 17.10 13.61 -12.61
N GLN A 66 17.29 14.80 -12.03
CA GLN A 66 18.14 15.84 -12.61
C GLN A 66 19.60 15.40 -12.74
N PHE A 67 20.13 14.67 -11.75
CA PHE A 67 21.47 14.11 -11.82
C PHE A 67 21.60 13.07 -12.95
N ALA A 68 20.60 12.19 -13.09
CA ALA A 68 20.56 11.21 -14.18
C ALA A 68 20.44 11.85 -15.56
N GLU A 69 19.63 12.91 -15.71
CA GLU A 69 19.53 13.66 -16.98
C GLU A 69 20.84 14.37 -17.34
N SER A 70 21.53 14.94 -16.36
CA SER A 70 22.78 15.69 -16.59
C SER A 70 24.00 14.80 -16.81
N HIS A 71 24.07 13.62 -16.18
CA HIS A 71 25.26 12.75 -16.19
C HIS A 71 25.04 11.43 -16.93
N GLY A 72 23.81 11.13 -17.37
CA GLY A 72 23.43 9.84 -17.92
C GLY A 72 23.33 8.75 -16.84
N LEU A 73 22.75 7.60 -17.18
CA LEU A 73 22.70 6.47 -16.27
C LEU A 73 23.94 5.61 -16.43
N PHE A 74 24.48 5.10 -15.32
CA PHE A 74 25.58 4.13 -15.35
C PHE A 74 25.27 2.92 -16.24
N ALA A 75 24.01 2.48 -16.23
CA ALA A 75 23.52 1.35 -17.01
C ALA A 75 23.44 1.62 -18.52
N ASP A 76 23.49 2.89 -18.98
CA ASP A 76 23.42 3.22 -20.41
C ASP A 76 24.63 2.64 -21.17
N LYS A 77 25.78 2.48 -20.52
CA LYS A 77 26.98 1.86 -21.10
C LYS A 77 26.87 0.35 -21.33
N HIS A 78 25.85 -0.29 -20.76
CA HIS A 78 25.63 -1.74 -20.83
C HIS A 78 24.27 -2.10 -21.44
N ARG A 79 23.53 -1.11 -21.95
CA ARG A 79 22.23 -1.34 -22.57
C ARG A 79 22.43 -1.91 -23.98
N ILE A 80 22.11 -3.19 -24.15
CA ILE A 80 22.13 -3.88 -25.45
C ILE A 80 20.71 -3.75 -26.03
N PHE A 81 20.60 -3.24 -27.27
CA PHE A 81 19.33 -3.06 -28.00
C PHE A 81 18.96 -4.31 -28.79
#